data_AF-A0A1P8UBS1-F1
#
_entry.id   AF-A0A1P8UBS1-F1
#
_cell.length_a   1.000
_cell.length_b   1.000
_cell.length_c   1.000
_cell.angle_alpha   90.00
_cell.angle_beta   90.00
_cell.angle_gamma   90.00
#
_symmetry.space_group_name_H-M   'P 1'
#
loop_
_entity.id
_entity.type
_entity.pdbx_description
1 polymer ?
#
loop_
_entity_poly.entity_id
_entity_poly.type
_entity_poly.pdbx_seq_one_letter_code
_entity_poly.pdbx_strand_id
1 'polypeptide(L)'
;MSHALLSIGVAGSLGAEKIAQIAPVVEAHGFHALWVNDTPGADSLAGLASAARTTQHLTLATGVVPVARRPAGEIAAALGDLPRERLVVGIGSGAPRPAHWTSCATPLRSFAARAREWSSAPSAPRCDGSGRRRPMACCRAG
;
A
#
# COMPACT_ATOMS: atom_id res chain seq x y z
N MET A 1 -8.91 26.90 10.36
CA MET A 1 -8.19 27.11 9.09
C MET A 1 -7.70 25.76 8.61
N SER A 2 -8.11 25.29 7.43
CA SER A 2 -7.62 24.03 6.85
C SER A 2 -6.28 24.29 6.15
N HIS A 3 -5.20 23.68 6.67
CA HIS A 3 -3.90 23.73 6.03
C HIS A 3 -3.84 22.73 4.85
N ALA A 4 -3.10 23.07 3.80
CA ALA A 4 -2.83 22.14 2.71
C ALA A 4 -1.99 20.96 3.21
N LEU A 5 -2.35 19.74 2.78
CA LEU A 5 -1.56 18.54 3.08
C LEU A 5 -0.41 18.44 2.07
N LEU A 6 0.81 18.33 2.58
CA LEU A 6 2.00 18.14 1.77
C LEU A 6 2.45 16.68 1.81
N SER A 7 2.77 16.08 0.67
CA SER A 7 3.28 14.71 0.57
C SER A 7 4.45 14.65 -0.40
N ILE A 8 5.26 13.60 -0.31
CA ILE A 8 6.43 13.39 -1.18
C ILE A 8 6.38 12.02 -1.84
N GLY A 9 6.84 11.95 -3.09
CA GLY A 9 6.95 10.71 -3.85
C GLY A 9 8.39 10.31 -4.11
N VAL A 10 8.66 9.01 -4.02
CA VAL A 10 9.95 8.40 -4.37
C VAL A 10 9.75 7.28 -5.39
N ALA A 11 10.75 7.00 -6.20
CA ALA A 11 10.72 5.85 -7.09
C ALA A 11 10.91 4.55 -6.30
N GLY A 12 10.10 3.52 -6.57
CA GLY A 12 10.28 2.20 -5.97
C GLY A 12 11.65 1.58 -6.28
N SER A 13 12.27 1.99 -7.39
CA SER A 13 13.63 1.59 -7.78
C SER A 13 14.73 2.04 -6.81
N LEU A 14 14.43 2.94 -5.86
CA LEU A 14 15.35 3.22 -4.74
C LEU A 14 15.61 1.97 -3.88
N GLY A 15 14.68 1.01 -3.89
CA GLY A 15 14.78 -0.21 -3.10
C GLY A 15 14.35 -0.01 -1.65
N ALA A 16 14.04 -1.13 -1.00
CA ALA A 16 13.36 -1.15 0.28
C ALA A 16 14.21 -0.56 1.43
N GLU A 17 15.53 -0.73 1.37
CA GLU A 17 16.47 -0.21 2.38
C GLU A 17 16.51 1.32 2.39
N LYS A 18 16.72 1.96 1.24
CA LYS A 18 16.74 3.43 1.15
C LYS A 18 15.38 4.02 1.51
N ILE A 19 14.29 3.36 1.13
CA ILE A 19 12.94 3.79 1.50
C ILE A 19 12.75 3.73 3.02
N ALA A 20 13.23 2.69 3.71
CA ALA A 20 13.20 2.61 5.17
C ALA A 20 13.98 3.73 5.85
N GLN A 21 15.08 4.21 5.25
CA GLN A 21 15.89 5.32 5.75
C GLN A 21 15.22 6.69 5.51
N ILE A 22 14.53 6.86 4.37
CA ILE A 22 13.85 8.12 4.01
C ILE A 22 12.58 8.32 4.84
N ALA A 23 11.80 7.25 5.06
CA ALA A 23 10.49 7.33 5.70
C ALA A 23 10.45 8.06 7.07
N PRO A 24 11.34 7.79 8.04
CA PRO A 24 11.32 8.49 9.33
C PRO A 24 11.66 9.99 9.19
N VAL A 25 12.52 10.36 8.22
CA VAL A 25 12.84 11.76 7.94
C VAL A 25 11.59 12.48 7.41
N VAL A 26 10.88 11.86 6.48
CA VAL A 26 9.61 12.39 5.93
C VAL A 26 8.56 12.57 7.03
N GLU A 27 8.42 11.58 7.93
CA GLU A 27 7.52 11.66 9.07
C GLU A 27 7.89 12.79 10.04
N ALA A 28 9.18 12.89 10.41
CA ALA A 28 9.68 13.91 11.35
C ALA A 28 9.50 15.35 10.83
N HIS A 29 9.48 15.53 9.51
CA HIS A 29 9.25 16.85 8.87
C HIS A 29 7.77 17.17 8.63
N GLY A 30 6.84 16.34 9.12
CA GLY A 30 5.41 16.64 9.08
C GLY A 30 4.76 16.45 7.71
N PHE A 31 5.37 15.68 6.81
CA PHE A 31 4.68 15.28 5.59
C PHE A 31 3.48 14.38 5.92
N HIS A 32 2.40 14.59 5.20
CA HIS A 32 1.18 13.80 5.34
C HIS A 32 1.36 12.36 4.86
N ALA A 33 2.07 12.16 3.75
CA ALA A 33 2.25 10.84 3.14
C ALA A 33 3.59 10.69 2.40
N LEU A 34 4.10 9.46 2.40
CA LEU A 34 5.15 8.98 1.51
C LEU A 34 4.51 8.13 0.40
N TRP A 35 4.70 8.57 -0.84
CA TRP A 35 4.27 7.84 -2.03
C TRP A 35 5.44 7.05 -2.61
N VAL A 36 5.26 5.76 -2.83
CA VAL A 36 6.24 4.92 -3.53
C VAL A 36 5.69 4.59 -4.91
N ASN A 37 6.39 5.10 -5.92
CA ASN A 37 5.97 4.96 -7.31
C ASN A 37 6.39 3.60 -7.88
N ASP A 38 5.46 2.93 -8.56
CA ASP A 38 5.70 1.60 -9.13
C ASP A 38 6.38 1.71 -10.50
N THR A 39 7.70 1.58 -10.51
CA THR A 39 8.53 1.58 -11.72
C THR A 39 8.79 0.15 -12.21
N PRO A 40 8.97 -0.08 -13.52
CA PRO A 40 9.36 -1.40 -14.03
C PRO A 40 10.56 -1.97 -13.28
N GLY A 41 10.46 -3.23 -12.83
CA GLY A 41 11.53 -3.91 -12.09
C GLY A 41 11.63 -3.55 -10.60
N ALA A 42 10.75 -2.71 -10.07
CA ALA A 42 10.68 -2.39 -8.64
C ALA A 42 9.37 -2.87 -8.01
N ASP A 43 9.40 -3.15 -6.70
CA ASP A 43 8.21 -3.48 -5.92
C ASP A 43 7.87 -2.33 -4.96
N SER A 44 6.85 -1.55 -5.33
CA SER A 44 6.36 -0.44 -4.51
C SER A 44 5.79 -0.89 -3.17
N LEU A 45 5.11 -2.05 -3.12
CA LEU A 45 4.51 -2.59 -1.89
C LEU A 45 5.58 -3.08 -0.92
N ALA A 46 6.65 -3.69 -1.41
CA ALA A 46 7.81 -4.05 -0.59
C ALA A 46 8.49 -2.80 -0.01
N GLY A 47 8.59 -1.72 -0.80
CA GLY A 47 9.07 -0.41 -0.34
C GLY A 47 8.23 0.14 0.81
N LEU A 48 6.89 0.13 0.67
CA LEU A 48 5.97 0.57 1.73
C LEU A 48 6.05 -0.32 2.97
N ALA A 49 6.22 -1.63 2.81
CA ALA A 49 6.37 -2.53 3.96
C ALA A 49 7.62 -2.19 4.77
N SER A 50 8.70 -1.79 4.11
CA SER A 50 9.92 -1.30 4.77
C SER A 50 9.73 0.06 5.45
N ALA A 51 9.03 1.01 4.81
CA ALA A 51 8.68 2.28 5.44
C ALA A 51 7.76 2.11 6.66
N ALA A 52 6.83 1.14 6.61
CA ALA A 52 5.91 0.84 7.71
C ALA A 52 6.64 0.39 8.98
N ARG A 53 7.78 -0.29 8.84
CA ARG A 53 8.58 -0.75 9.98
C ARG A 53 9.35 0.38 10.68
N THR A 54 9.55 1.52 10.01
CA THR A 54 10.36 2.64 10.52
C THR A 54 9.56 3.92 10.80
N THR A 55 8.22 3.86 10.68
CA THR A 55 7.31 5.01 10.91
C THR A 55 6.09 4.58 11.71
N GLN A 56 5.41 5.52 12.37
CA GLN A 56 4.25 5.22 13.23
C GLN A 56 2.93 5.80 12.72
N HIS A 57 2.97 6.98 12.12
CA HIS A 57 1.81 7.80 11.77
C HIS A 57 1.79 8.21 10.29
N LEU A 58 2.93 8.14 9.61
CA LEU A 58 3.05 8.51 8.20
C LEU A 58 2.10 7.69 7.34
N THR A 59 1.30 8.37 6.50
CA THR A 59 0.49 7.72 5.48
C THR A 59 1.41 7.11 4.43
N LEU A 60 1.18 5.85 4.11
CA LEU A 60 1.96 5.07 3.16
C LEU A 60 1.13 4.89 1.90
N ALA A 61 1.63 5.33 0.75
CA ALA A 61 0.84 5.38 -0.46
C ALA A 61 1.55 4.77 -1.68
N THR A 62 0.82 4.08 -2.55
CA THR A 62 1.36 3.64 -3.85
C THR A 62 1.04 4.65 -4.95
N GLY A 63 2.03 4.99 -5.77
CA GLY A 63 1.85 5.88 -6.92
C GLY A 63 2.24 5.25 -8.26
N VAL A 64 1.50 4.37 -8.92
CA VAL A 64 0.31 3.59 -8.60
C VAL A 64 0.67 2.15 -8.99
N VAL A 65 0.09 1.12 -8.38
CA VAL A 65 0.39 -0.27 -8.77
C VAL A 65 -0.32 -0.57 -10.11
N PRO A 66 0.40 -0.96 -11.18
CA PRO A 66 -0.22 -1.19 -12.46
C PRO A 66 -0.78 -2.60 -12.55
N VAL A 67 -2.10 -2.70 -12.67
CA VAL A 67 -2.81 -4.01 -12.76
C VAL A 67 -2.45 -4.80 -14.02
N ALA A 68 -1.91 -4.13 -15.04
CA ALA A 68 -1.39 -4.78 -16.23
C ALA A 68 -0.10 -5.59 -15.97
N ARG A 69 0.67 -5.25 -14.91
CA ARG A 69 1.91 -5.95 -14.55
C ARG A 69 1.75 -6.87 -13.35
N ARG A 70 0.83 -6.56 -12.44
CA ARG A 70 0.60 -7.33 -11.21
C ARG A 70 -0.88 -7.70 -11.08
N PRO A 71 -1.24 -8.99 -11.17
CA PRO A 71 -2.61 -9.44 -11.01
C PRO A 71 -3.23 -9.04 -9.68
N ALA A 72 -4.56 -8.82 -9.66
CA ALA A 72 -5.28 -8.35 -8.48
C ALA A 72 -5.09 -9.22 -7.22
N GLY A 73 -5.02 -10.55 -7.39
CA GLY A 73 -4.80 -11.47 -6.26
C GLY A 73 -3.44 -11.29 -5.59
N GLU A 74 -2.39 -11.05 -6.37
CA GLU A 74 -1.04 -10.80 -5.84
C GLU A 74 -0.93 -9.44 -5.16
N ILE A 75 -1.63 -8.43 -5.67
CA ILE A 75 -1.73 -7.13 -5.00
C ILE A 75 -2.44 -7.33 -3.65
N ALA A 76 -3.61 -7.95 -3.64
CA ALA A 76 -4.40 -8.17 -2.43
C ALA A 76 -3.63 -8.95 -1.34
N ALA A 77 -2.88 -9.98 -1.73
CA ALA A 77 -2.04 -10.74 -0.81
C ALA A 77 -0.96 -9.86 -0.17
N ALA A 78 -0.24 -9.05 -0.97
CA ALA A 78 0.81 -8.17 -0.47
C ALA A 78 0.29 -7.01 0.40
N LEU A 79 -0.96 -6.58 0.22
CA LEU A 79 -1.60 -5.59 1.09
C LEU A 79 -1.86 -6.15 2.51
N GLY A 80 -1.85 -7.46 2.71
CA GLY A 80 -2.10 -8.10 4.01
C GLY A 80 -1.06 -7.74 5.08
N ASP A 81 0.18 -7.45 4.66
CA ASP A 81 1.29 -7.14 5.56
C ASP A 81 1.47 -5.65 5.85
N LEU A 82 0.61 -4.79 5.28
CA LEU A 82 0.70 -3.33 5.38
C LEU A 82 -0.29 -2.76 6.42
N PRO A 83 0.06 -1.65 7.11
CA PRO A 83 -0.78 -1.06 8.13
C PRO A 83 -2.00 -0.35 7.51
N ARG A 84 -3.13 -1.06 7.45
CA ARG A 84 -4.36 -0.63 6.76
C ARG A 84 -4.82 0.78 7.16
N GLU A 85 -4.72 1.14 8.43
CA GLU A 85 -5.20 2.40 8.99
C GLU A 85 -4.51 3.65 8.40
N ARG A 86 -3.34 3.46 7.80
CA ARG A 86 -2.53 4.54 7.21
C ARG A 86 -2.06 4.19 5.80
N LEU A 87 -2.77 3.29 5.11
CA LEU A 87 -2.42 2.84 3.76
C LEU A 87 -3.37 3.45 2.71
N VAL A 88 -2.80 4.05 1.68
CA VAL A 88 -3.52 4.55 0.49
C VAL A 88 -3.03 3.79 -0.74
N VAL A 89 -3.90 2.97 -1.34
CA VAL A 89 -3.52 2.17 -2.52
C VAL A 89 -3.98 2.86 -3.80
N GLY A 90 -3.05 3.54 -4.46
CA GLY A 90 -3.23 4.02 -5.82
C GLY A 90 -3.03 2.90 -6.83
N ILE A 91 -3.95 2.77 -7.79
CA ILE A 91 -3.95 1.72 -8.81
C ILE A 91 -3.96 2.34 -10.19
N GLY A 92 -3.06 1.88 -11.05
CA GLY A 92 -2.94 2.33 -12.43
C GLY A 92 -3.45 1.28 -13.40
N SER A 93 -4.02 1.72 -14.52
CA SER A 93 -4.38 0.85 -15.65
C SER A 93 -3.15 0.19 -16.31
N GLY A 94 -1.94 0.66 -16.01
CA GLY A 94 -0.73 0.41 -16.80
C GLY A 94 -0.60 1.42 -17.94
N ALA A 95 0.60 1.57 -18.49
CA ALA A 95 0.84 2.48 -19.61
C ALA A 95 0.04 2.01 -20.84
N PRO A 96 -0.91 2.81 -21.36
CA PRO A 96 -1.68 2.44 -22.53
C PRO A 96 -0.76 2.48 -23.76
N ARG A 97 -0.71 1.40 -24.55
CA ARG A 97 -0.49 1.62 -26.00
C ARG A 97 -1.85 2.06 -26.57
N PRO A 98 -1.89 3.01 -27.52
CA PRO A 98 -3.13 3.64 -28.00
C PRO A 98 -4.26 2.69 -28.45
N ALA A 99 -3.95 1.42 -28.76
CA ALA A 99 -4.88 0.47 -29.38
C ALA A 99 -5.64 -0.47 -28.41
N HIS A 100 -5.46 -0.42 -27.08
CA HIS A 100 -5.97 -1.50 -26.20
C HIS A 100 -6.66 -1.08 -24.89
N TRP A 101 -7.23 0.12 -24.80
CA TRP A 101 -8.02 0.56 -23.63
C TRP A 101 -9.05 -0.48 -23.15
N THR A 102 -9.74 -1.16 -24.08
CA THR A 102 -10.74 -2.19 -23.76
C THR A 102 -10.16 -3.36 -22.95
N SER A 103 -8.88 -3.68 -23.14
CA SER A 103 -8.18 -4.76 -22.43
C SER A 103 -7.85 -4.41 -20.96
N CYS A 104 -7.69 -3.12 -20.64
CA CYS A 104 -7.38 -2.66 -19.28
C CYS A 104 -8.60 -2.69 -18.33
N ALA A 105 -9.83 -2.73 -18.86
CA ALA A 105 -11.04 -2.69 -18.06
C ALA A 105 -11.25 -3.97 -17.22
N THR A 106 -10.88 -5.15 -17.74
CA THR A 106 -11.06 -6.42 -17.03
C THR A 106 -10.14 -6.54 -15.80
N PRO A 107 -8.82 -6.29 -15.89
CA PRO A 107 -7.94 -6.28 -14.72
C PRO A 107 -8.37 -5.26 -13.66
N LEU A 108 -8.82 -4.07 -14.07
CA LEU A 108 -9.29 -3.03 -13.15
C LEU A 108 -10.56 -3.45 -12.40
N ARG A 109 -11.52 -4.08 -13.08
CA ARG A 109 -12.76 -4.60 -12.44
C ARG A 109 -12.45 -5.73 -11.45
N SER A 110 -11.60 -6.67 -11.84
CA SER A 110 -11.17 -7.76 -10.96
C SER A 110 -10.46 -7.23 -9.71
N PHE A 111 -9.61 -6.20 -9.88
CA PHE A 111 -9.00 -5.52 -8.75
C PHE A 111 -10.04 -4.81 -7.89
N ALA A 112 -10.96 -4.03 -8.47
CA ALA A 112 -11.96 -3.30 -7.70
C ALA A 112 -12.83 -4.24 -6.83
N ALA A 113 -13.17 -5.43 -7.33
CA ALA A 113 -13.89 -6.45 -6.55
C ALA A 113 -13.07 -6.93 -5.34
N ARG A 114 -11.79 -7.28 -5.56
CA ARG A 114 -10.88 -7.75 -4.51
C ARG A 114 -10.47 -6.64 -3.52
N ALA A 115 -10.35 -5.42 -3.99
CA ALA A 115 -10.04 -4.27 -3.15
C ALA A 115 -11.20 -3.91 -2.23
N ARG A 116 -12.44 -4.03 -2.70
CA ARG A 116 -13.64 -3.89 -1.87
C ARG A 116 -13.67 -4.99 -0.81
N GLU A 117 -13.51 -6.24 -1.22
CA GLU A 117 -13.44 -7.38 -0.29
C GLU A 117 -12.37 -7.17 0.77
N TRP A 118 -11.15 -6.79 0.36
CA TRP A 118 -10.09 -6.43 1.29
C TRP A 118 -10.54 -5.29 2.20
N SER A 119 -10.93 -4.12 1.68
CA SER A 119 -11.32 -2.96 2.48
C SER A 119 -12.44 -3.23 3.50
N SER A 120 -13.35 -4.15 3.19
CA SER A 120 -14.46 -4.55 4.05
C SER A 120 -14.11 -5.70 5.02
N ALA A 121 -13.05 -6.46 4.75
CA ALA A 121 -12.61 -7.54 5.65
C ALA A 121 -12.11 -6.96 6.98
N PRO A 122 -12.35 -7.63 8.12
CA PRO A 122 -11.76 -7.23 9.40
C PRO A 122 -10.24 -7.18 9.29
N SER A 123 -9.61 -6.16 9.87
CA SER A 123 -8.15 -6.09 10.00
C SER A 123 -7.64 -7.36 10.66
N ALA A 124 -6.67 -8.05 10.04
CA ALA A 124 -6.03 -9.18 10.70
C ALA A 124 -5.43 -8.71 12.05
N PRO A 125 -5.53 -9.51 13.12
CA PRO A 125 -4.90 -9.15 14.38
C PRO A 125 -3.40 -8.96 14.14
N ARG A 126 -2.86 -7.80 14.53
CA ARG A 126 -1.42 -7.53 14.46
C ARG A 126 -0.68 -8.63 15.21
N CYS A 127 0.30 -9.25 14.56
CA CYS A 127 1.35 -9.95 15.30
C CYS A 127 2.10 -8.87 16.07
N ASP A 128 2.01 -8.87 17.40
CA ASP A 128 3.03 -8.15 18.16
C ASP A 128 4.38 -8.79 17.83
N GLY A 129 5.47 -8.03 17.91
CA GLY A 129 6.81 -8.51 17.57
C GLY A 129 7.31 -9.71 18.39
N SER A 130 6.46 -10.36 19.20
CA SER A 130 6.75 -11.60 19.91
C SER A 130 6.39 -12.88 19.13
N GLY A 131 5.84 -12.76 17.91
CA GLY A 131 5.46 -13.91 17.09
C GLY A 131 4.21 -14.65 17.60
N ARG A 132 3.50 -14.10 18.59
CA ARG A 132 2.23 -14.65 19.08
C ARG A 132 1.05 -14.01 18.36
N ARG A 133 0.28 -14.85 17.66
CA ARG A 133 -1.08 -14.48 17.21
C ARG A 133 -1.94 -14.26 18.47
N ARG A 134 -2.52 -13.07 18.67
CA ARG A 134 -3.56 -12.89 19.69
C ARG A 134 -4.79 -13.71 19.28
N PRO A 135 -5.24 -14.71 20.06
CA PRO A 135 -6.42 -15.50 19.70
C PRO A 135 -7.69 -14.63 19.71
N MET A 136 -8.60 -14.90 18.77
CA MET A 136 -9.95 -14.35 18.71
C MET A 136 -10.78 -14.81 19.92
N ALA A 137 -10.54 -14.24 21.10
CA ALA A 137 -11.30 -14.56 22.30
C ALA A 137 -11.70 -13.28 23.04
N CYS A 138 -12.58 -12.47 22.42
CA CYS A 138 -13.38 -11.49 23.18
C CYS A 138 -14.65 -10.99 22.47
N CYS A 139 -15.26 -11.78 21.57
CA CYS A 139 -16.62 -11.52 21.09
C CYS A 139 -17.50 -12.76 21.31
N ARG A 140 -17.72 -13.10 22.59
CA ARG A 140 -18.89 -13.83 23.07
C ARG A 140 -19.09 -13.48 24.54
N ALA A 141 -20.03 -12.58 24.81
CA ALA A 141 -20.90 -12.48 25.99
C ALA A 141 -21.44 -11.04 26.07
N GLY A 142 -22.77 -10.90 25.97
CA GLY A 142 -23.51 -9.64 26.06
C GLY A 142 -24.63 -9.58 25.06
#